data_AF-A0A168KU90-F1
#
_entry.id   AF-A0A168KU90-F1
#
_cell.length_a   1.000
_cell.length_b   1.000
_cell.length_c   1.000
_cell.angle_alpha   90.00
_cell.angle_beta   90.00
_cell.angle_gamma   90.00
#
_symmetry.space_group_name_H-M   'P 1'
#
loop_
_entity.id
_entity.type
_entity.pdbx_description
1 polymer ?
#
loop_
_entity_poly.entity_id
_entity_poly.type
_entity_poly.pdbx_seq_one_letter_code
_entity_poly.pdbx_strand_id
1 'polypeptide(L)'
;MKRKGVEGLNVIQIGPLVLNLELLIFILSAFIGYLALKYRLKKAAVAVDGNVSDKFVNALILGFVIWKGSLIIFDPMSVIQYPMSLLYFSGGEKGLWLAITISILYIWIRTRKDGTSIMMNLDLLLAGWIASSVMYHLLLLTLNRENVLYHSLNIVLNIVLSLYCYTRKKPVFLSRFMIWYSVIMIGVSFAEKDRTFFVFGFTKVQMIYFILFIIFLWIDTALDKERREEAH
;
A
#
# COMPACT_ATOMS: atom_id res chain seq x y z
N MET A 1 7.87 23.28 20.48
CA MET A 1 8.40 22.17 19.68
C MET A 1 7.91 20.86 20.30
N LYS A 2 6.84 20.27 19.75
CA LYS A 2 6.15 19.09 20.32
C LYS A 2 6.06 18.05 19.20
N ARG A 3 7.00 17.09 19.18
CA ARG A 3 6.91 15.90 18.30
C ARG A 3 5.79 15.03 18.85
N LYS A 4 4.68 14.88 18.12
CA LYS A 4 3.60 13.94 18.46
C LYS A 4 2.98 13.35 17.19
N GLY A 5 2.80 12.03 17.21
CA GLY A 5 2.28 11.17 16.15
C GLY A 5 3.40 10.75 15.20
N VAL A 6 4.17 9.68 15.44
CA VAL A 6 3.76 8.25 15.42
C VAL A 6 4.59 7.40 16.41
N GLU A 7 4.96 7.92 17.59
CA GLU A 7 5.82 7.20 18.57
C GLU A 7 5.04 6.25 19.51
N GLY A 8 4.04 5.52 19.00
CA GLY A 8 3.06 4.83 19.86
C GLY A 8 2.69 3.41 19.49
N LEU A 9 3.42 2.72 18.61
CA LEU A 9 3.27 1.27 18.50
C LEU A 9 4.19 0.62 19.52
N ASN A 10 3.62 0.39 20.70
CA ASN A 10 4.24 -0.25 21.85
C ASN A 10 5.09 -1.45 21.42
N VAL A 11 6.35 -1.45 21.80
CA VAL A 11 7.19 -2.64 21.65
C VAL A 11 6.71 -3.65 22.69
N ILE A 12 6.23 -4.81 22.26
CA ILE A 12 5.84 -5.87 23.20
C ILE A 12 7.11 -6.65 23.50
N GLN A 13 7.53 -6.59 24.75
CA GLN A 13 8.64 -7.39 25.23
C GLN A 13 8.11 -8.76 25.67
N ILE A 14 8.40 -9.80 24.88
CA ILE A 14 8.14 -11.19 25.23
C ILE A 14 9.49 -11.79 25.70
N GLY A 15 9.77 -11.68 27.00
CA GLY A 15 11.05 -12.10 27.58
C GLY A 15 12.24 -11.27 27.06
N PRO A 16 13.32 -11.89 26.53
CA PRO A 16 14.43 -11.13 25.94
C PRO A 16 14.11 -10.55 24.56
N LEU A 17 12.96 -10.91 23.97
CA LEU A 17 12.61 -10.57 22.59
C LEU A 17 11.70 -9.34 22.57
N VAL A 18 12.21 -8.25 21.98
CA VAL A 18 11.50 -6.98 21.85
C VAL A 18 10.84 -6.95 20.46
N LEU A 19 9.53 -7.13 20.40
CA LEU A 19 8.78 -7.21 19.15
C LEU A 19 8.16 -5.85 18.80
N ASN A 20 8.59 -5.28 17.67
CA ASN A 20 8.03 -4.05 17.15
C ASN A 20 6.65 -4.33 16.52
N LEU A 21 5.58 -3.82 17.15
CA LEU A 21 4.20 -4.00 16.68
C LEU A 21 3.99 -3.45 15.26
N GLU A 22 4.70 -2.39 14.86
CA GLU A 22 4.64 -1.85 13.51
C GLU A 22 5.10 -2.88 12.46
N LEU A 23 6.20 -3.60 12.75
CA LEU A 23 6.68 -4.69 11.90
C LEU A 23 5.68 -5.82 11.82
N LEU A 24 5.08 -6.20 12.95
CA LEU A 24 4.08 -7.26 12.98
C LEU A 24 2.85 -6.90 12.15
N ILE A 25 2.33 -5.67 12.32
CA ILE A 25 1.21 -5.16 11.54
C ILE A 25 1.54 -5.18 10.05
N PHE A 26 2.74 -4.70 9.68
CA PHE A 26 3.17 -4.67 8.29
C PHE A 26 3.27 -6.08 7.68
N ILE A 27 3.91 -7.02 8.38
CA ILE A 27 4.09 -8.41 7.92
C ILE A 27 2.73 -9.10 7.76
N LEU A 28 1.84 -8.99 8.76
CA LEU A 28 0.50 -9.60 8.69
C LEU A 28 -0.33 -8.98 7.58
N SER A 29 -0.28 -7.67 7.41
CA SER A 29 -1.00 -6.97 6.34
C SER A 29 -0.48 -7.40 4.97
N ALA A 30 0.83 -7.40 4.76
CA ALA A 30 1.46 -7.85 3.52
C ALA A 30 1.15 -9.32 3.21
N PHE A 31 1.11 -10.19 4.23
CA PHE A 31 0.74 -11.59 4.08
C PHE A 31 -0.70 -11.75 3.57
N ILE A 32 -1.66 -11.02 4.15
CA ILE A 32 -3.05 -11.01 3.69
C ILE A 32 -3.15 -10.47 2.25
N GLY A 33 -2.41 -9.41 1.92
CA GLY A 33 -2.33 -8.90 0.55
C GLY A 33 -1.79 -9.92 -0.45
N TYR A 34 -0.76 -10.68 -0.08
CA TYR A 34 -0.22 -11.75 -0.91
C TYR A 34 -1.23 -12.88 -1.14
N LEU A 35 -1.95 -13.31 -0.10
CA LEU A 35 -3.00 -14.33 -0.22
C LEU A 35 -4.12 -13.87 -1.16
N ALA A 36 -4.54 -12.61 -1.03
CA ALA A 36 -5.53 -11.97 -1.88
C ALA A 36 -5.08 -11.92 -3.35
N LEU A 37 -3.83 -11.53 -3.59
CA LEU A 37 -3.23 -11.53 -4.92
C LEU A 37 -3.21 -12.93 -5.54
N LYS A 38 -2.77 -13.94 -4.78
CA LYS A 38 -2.74 -15.34 -5.23
C LYS A 38 -4.13 -15.88 -5.55
N TYR A 39 -5.12 -15.53 -4.72
CA TYR A 39 -6.51 -15.87 -4.96
C TYR A 39 -7.05 -15.22 -6.23
N ARG A 40 -6.76 -13.93 -6.46
CA ARG A 40 -7.16 -13.20 -7.67
C ARG A 40 -6.54 -13.80 -8.92
N LEU A 41 -5.25 -14.15 -8.88
CA LEU A 41 -4.53 -14.79 -9.97
C LEU A 41 -5.19 -16.12 -10.38
N LYS A 42 -5.50 -16.97 -9.39
CA LYS A 42 -6.21 -18.25 -9.63
C LYS A 42 -7.58 -18.05 -10.27
N LYS A 43 -8.32 -17.01 -9.86
CA LYS A 43 -9.67 -16.71 -10.38
C LYS A 43 -9.65 -16.15 -11.80
N ALA A 44 -8.59 -15.43 -12.18
CA ALA A 44 -8.44 -14.86 -13.52
C ALA A 44 -8.17 -15.93 -14.60
N ALA A 45 -8.05 -17.21 -14.23
CA ALA A 45 -7.72 -18.33 -15.12
C ALA A 45 -6.45 -18.11 -15.95
N VAL A 46 -5.60 -17.17 -15.53
CA VAL A 46 -4.24 -17.07 -16.05
C VAL A 46 -3.49 -18.23 -15.44
N ALA A 47 -2.95 -19.10 -16.29
CA ALA A 47 -2.12 -20.20 -15.86
C ALA A 47 -1.13 -19.67 -14.81
N VAL A 48 -1.15 -20.30 -13.63
CA VAL A 48 -0.21 -19.99 -12.56
C VAL A 48 1.15 -20.50 -13.01
N ASP A 49 1.73 -19.86 -14.00
CA ASP A 49 3.18 -19.90 -14.16
C ASP A 49 3.70 -19.14 -12.95
N GLY A 50 4.38 -19.86 -12.05
CA GLY A 50 4.86 -19.35 -10.75
C GLY A 50 5.56 -17.99 -10.83
N ASN A 51 6.08 -17.63 -12.01
CA ASN A 51 6.67 -16.35 -12.35
C ASN A 51 5.85 -15.11 -11.96
N VAL A 52 4.50 -15.12 -12.06
CA VAL A 52 3.72 -13.89 -11.80
C VAL A 52 3.64 -13.59 -10.30
N SER A 53 3.35 -14.58 -9.46
CA SER A 53 3.34 -14.39 -8.00
C SER A 53 4.72 -14.10 -7.45
N ASP A 54 5.75 -14.75 -7.98
CA ASP A 54 7.13 -14.59 -7.54
C ASP A 54 7.63 -13.16 -7.75
N LYS A 55 7.21 -12.51 -8.85
CA LYS A 55 7.48 -11.08 -9.08
C LYS A 55 7.00 -10.21 -7.91
N PHE A 56 5.79 -10.42 -7.40
CA PHE A 56 5.25 -9.60 -6.31
C PHE A 56 5.90 -9.93 -4.96
N VAL A 57 6.18 -11.21 -4.70
CA VAL A 57 6.93 -11.62 -3.50
C VAL A 57 8.33 -11.02 -3.50
N ASN A 58 9.04 -11.09 -4.63
CA ASN A 58 10.35 -10.46 -4.79
C ASN A 58 10.29 -8.94 -4.58
N ALA A 59 9.24 -8.28 -5.10
CA ALA A 59 9.06 -6.85 -4.89
C ALA A 59 8.79 -6.48 -3.41
N LEU A 60 8.06 -7.32 -2.68
CA LEU A 60 7.80 -7.15 -1.25
C LEU A 60 9.07 -7.37 -0.42
N ILE A 61 9.83 -8.45 -0.70
CA ILE A 61 11.11 -8.72 -0.04
C ILE A 61 12.10 -7.59 -0.30
N LEU A 62 12.21 -7.16 -1.57
CA LEU A 62 13.08 -6.04 -1.96
C LEU A 62 12.67 -4.75 -1.22
N GLY A 63 11.38 -4.43 -1.21
CA GLY A 63 10.85 -3.27 -0.49
C GLY A 63 11.14 -3.34 1.01
N PHE A 64 10.96 -4.50 1.63
CA PHE A 64 11.28 -4.70 3.05
C PHE A 64 12.77 -4.51 3.34
N VAL A 65 13.65 -5.10 2.53
CA VAL A 65 15.10 -4.95 2.67
C VAL A 65 15.53 -3.49 2.50
N ILE A 66 14.97 -2.78 1.52
CA ILE A 66 15.26 -1.36 1.29
C ILE A 66 14.74 -0.51 2.44
N TRP A 67 13.52 -0.75 2.91
CA TRP A 67 12.95 0.00 4.02
C TRP A 67 13.80 -0.18 5.28
N LYS A 68 14.16 -1.41 5.64
CA LYS A 68 15.05 -1.69 6.78
C LYS A 68 16.46 -1.12 6.58
N GLY A 69 17.02 -1.28 5.38
CA GLY A 69 18.35 -0.78 5.02
C GLY A 69 18.43 0.73 4.86
N SER A 70 17.29 1.42 4.69
CA SER A 70 17.26 2.87 4.50
C SER A 70 17.80 3.64 5.70
N LEU A 71 17.85 3.02 6.88
CA LEU A 71 18.47 3.59 8.07
C LEU A 71 19.97 3.84 7.86
N ILE A 72 20.64 2.99 7.07
CA ILE A 72 22.04 3.18 6.67
C ILE A 72 22.21 4.45 5.83
N ILE A 73 21.21 4.75 4.98
CA ILE A 73 21.26 5.88 4.04
C ILE A 73 20.87 7.18 4.74
N PHE A 74 19.82 7.16 5.55
CA PHE A 74 19.22 8.36 6.14
C PHE A 74 19.71 8.66 7.56
N ASP A 75 20.28 7.69 8.27
CA ASP A 75 20.88 7.85 9.59
C ASP A 75 22.11 6.93 9.79
N PRO A 76 23.18 7.15 9.01
CA PRO A 76 24.38 6.29 9.05
C PRO A 76 25.08 6.30 10.40
N MET A 77 25.04 7.42 11.14
CA MET A 77 25.76 7.54 12.41
C MET A 77 25.17 6.61 13.48
N SER A 78 23.84 6.53 13.56
CA SER A 78 23.16 5.60 14.47
C SER A 78 23.50 4.13 14.20
N VAL A 79 23.69 3.75 12.92
CA VAL A 79 24.07 2.39 12.54
C VAL A 79 25.53 2.09 12.91
N ILE A 80 26.45 3.02 12.63
CA ILE A 80 27.88 2.85 12.93
C ILE A 80 28.11 2.73 14.43
N GLN A 81 27.45 3.58 15.23
CA GLN A 81 27.60 3.57 16.68
C GLN A 81 26.90 2.38 17.33
N TYR A 82 25.74 1.97 16.80
CA TYR A 82 24.94 0.88 17.35
C TYR A 82 24.42 -0.02 16.21
N PRO A 83 25.17 -1.05 15.77
CA PRO A 83 24.76 -1.91 14.65
C PRO A 83 23.41 -2.61 14.89
N MET A 84 23.10 -2.90 16.16
CA MET A 84 21.82 -3.48 16.58
C MET A 84 20.61 -2.57 16.31
N SER A 85 20.83 -1.27 16.05
CA SER A 85 19.78 -0.31 15.68
C SER A 85 18.96 -0.76 14.48
N LEU A 86 19.55 -1.49 13.52
CA LEU A 86 18.86 -2.01 12.33
C LEU A 86 17.73 -3.00 12.67
N LEU A 87 17.87 -3.73 13.77
CA LEU A 87 16.84 -4.67 14.22
C LEU A 87 15.68 -3.92 14.88
N TYR A 88 15.99 -2.96 15.75
CA TYR A 88 15.00 -2.29 16.60
C TYR A 88 14.27 -1.14 15.91
N PHE A 89 14.97 -0.35 15.11
CA PHE A 89 14.38 0.81 14.45
C PHE A 89 13.78 0.46 13.09
N SER A 90 12.76 1.21 12.72
CA SER A 90 12.19 1.20 11.37
C SER A 90 12.89 2.24 10.50
N GLY A 91 12.86 2.06 9.18
CA GLY A 91 13.35 3.07 8.23
C GLY A 91 12.51 4.36 8.19
N GLY A 92 11.46 4.44 9.02
CA GLY A 92 10.52 5.55 9.09
C GLY A 92 9.79 5.84 7.77
N GLU A 93 9.17 7.02 7.70
CA GLU A 93 8.41 7.50 6.54
C GLU A 93 9.31 7.62 5.29
N LYS A 94 10.54 8.14 5.43
CA LYS A 94 11.48 8.34 4.31
C LYS A 94 11.91 7.00 3.69
N GLY A 95 12.25 6.03 4.53
CA GLY A 95 12.59 4.69 4.08
C GLY A 95 11.42 4.01 3.37
N LEU A 96 10.20 4.22 3.85
CA LEU A 96 9.01 3.62 3.26
C LEU A 96 8.78 4.15 1.84
N TRP A 97 8.92 5.46 1.63
CA TRP A 97 8.83 6.06 0.29
C TRP A 97 9.90 5.53 -0.67
N LEU A 98 11.14 5.35 -0.19
CA LEU A 98 12.23 4.77 -0.97
C LEU A 98 11.90 3.32 -1.38
N ALA A 99 11.43 2.51 -0.43
CA ALA A 99 11.02 1.13 -0.67
C ALA A 99 9.88 1.03 -1.68
N ILE A 100 8.83 1.83 -1.53
CA ILE A 100 7.71 1.88 -2.49
C ILE A 100 8.20 2.21 -3.89
N THR A 101 9.04 3.25 -4.02
CA THR A 101 9.57 3.70 -5.31
C THR A 101 10.36 2.59 -6.01
N ILE A 102 11.26 1.92 -5.29
CA ILE A 102 12.09 0.86 -5.87
C ILE A 102 11.27 -0.40 -6.17
N SER A 103 10.30 -0.77 -5.32
CA SER A 103 9.39 -1.89 -5.58
C SER A 103 8.52 -1.64 -6.82
N ILE A 104 8.00 -0.42 -7.02
CA ILE A 104 7.25 -0.06 -8.23
C ILE A 104 8.14 -0.17 -9.47
N LEU A 105 9.36 0.38 -9.41
CA LEU A 105 10.32 0.32 -10.51
C LEU A 105 10.69 -1.13 -10.86
N TYR A 106 10.93 -1.97 -9.86
CA TYR A 106 11.21 -3.40 -10.04
C TYR A 106 10.04 -4.10 -10.74
N ILE A 107 8.80 -3.90 -10.28
CA ILE A 107 7.61 -4.51 -10.88
C ILE A 107 7.45 -4.02 -12.32
N TRP A 108 7.66 -2.73 -12.58
CA TRP A 108 7.60 -2.16 -13.93
C TRP A 108 8.61 -2.82 -14.88
N ILE A 109 9.89 -2.88 -14.48
CA ILE A 109 10.96 -3.50 -15.27
C ILE A 109 10.65 -4.98 -15.49
N ARG A 110 10.22 -5.71 -14.46
CA ARG A 110 9.91 -7.14 -14.57
C ARG A 110 8.71 -7.38 -15.48
N THR A 111 7.68 -6.54 -15.39
CA THR A 111 6.49 -6.58 -16.26
C THR A 111 6.85 -6.36 -17.73
N ARG A 112 7.80 -5.47 -18.02
CA ARG A 112 8.32 -5.30 -19.38
C ARG A 112 9.14 -6.50 -19.86
N LYS A 113 9.89 -7.16 -18.96
CA LYS A 113 10.72 -8.33 -19.29
C LYS A 113 9.94 -9.63 -19.45
N ASP A 114 8.91 -9.84 -18.63
CA ASP A 114 8.09 -11.06 -18.63
C ASP A 114 6.90 -10.99 -19.60
N GLY A 115 6.66 -9.83 -20.23
CA GLY A 115 5.60 -9.63 -21.21
C GLY A 115 4.18 -9.65 -20.62
N THR A 116 4.05 -9.67 -19.29
CA THR A 116 2.74 -9.71 -18.64
C THR A 116 1.98 -8.40 -18.84
N SER A 117 0.65 -8.48 -18.95
CA SER A 117 -0.17 -7.29 -19.14
C SER A 117 -0.04 -6.33 -17.96
N ILE A 118 0.25 -5.05 -18.24
CA ILE A 118 0.32 -3.98 -17.24
C ILE A 118 -1.00 -3.87 -16.47
N MET A 119 -2.14 -3.95 -17.18
CA MET A 119 -3.47 -3.86 -16.57
C MET A 119 -3.76 -5.04 -15.64
N MET A 120 -3.29 -6.23 -15.99
CA MET A 120 -3.41 -7.41 -15.13
C MET A 120 -2.56 -7.24 -13.86
N ASN A 121 -1.30 -6.81 -13.98
CA ASN A 121 -0.45 -6.60 -12.81
C ASN A 121 -0.99 -5.50 -11.89
N LEU A 122 -1.58 -4.45 -12.45
CA LEU A 122 -2.24 -3.42 -11.68
C LEU A 122 -3.50 -3.96 -10.96
N ASP A 123 -4.36 -4.75 -11.62
CA ASP A 123 -5.52 -5.40 -10.96
C ASP A 123 -5.07 -6.30 -9.79
N LEU A 124 -3.97 -7.05 -9.95
CA LEU A 124 -3.36 -7.86 -8.89
C LEU A 124 -2.83 -7.00 -7.73
N LEU A 125 -2.14 -5.90 -8.03
CA LEU A 125 -1.65 -4.96 -7.01
C LEU A 125 -2.81 -4.32 -6.25
N LEU A 126 -3.90 -3.95 -6.92
CA LEU A 126 -5.08 -3.42 -6.25
C LEU A 126 -5.70 -4.45 -5.32
N ALA A 127 -5.89 -5.68 -5.80
CA ALA A 127 -6.45 -6.75 -4.99
C ALA A 127 -5.62 -6.99 -3.72
N GLY A 128 -4.29 -6.99 -3.87
CA GLY A 128 -3.36 -7.08 -2.74
C GLY A 128 -3.44 -5.87 -1.81
N TRP A 129 -3.42 -4.65 -2.35
CA TRP A 129 -3.49 -3.40 -1.58
C TRP A 129 -4.77 -3.32 -0.73
N ILE A 130 -5.94 -3.58 -1.33
CA ILE A 130 -7.23 -3.50 -0.65
C ILE A 130 -7.27 -4.50 0.52
N ALA A 131 -6.83 -5.75 0.30
CA ALA A 131 -6.82 -6.76 1.34
C ALA A 131 -5.82 -6.44 2.45
N SER A 132 -4.61 -5.98 2.11
CA SER A 132 -3.62 -5.49 3.07
C SER A 132 -4.17 -4.32 3.89
N SER A 133 -4.88 -3.39 3.26
CA SER A 133 -5.45 -2.20 3.91
C SER A 133 -6.54 -2.57 4.92
N VAL A 134 -7.41 -3.55 4.59
CA VAL A 134 -8.38 -4.09 5.55
C VAL A 134 -7.66 -4.64 6.78
N MET A 135 -6.66 -5.50 6.58
CA MET A 135 -5.92 -6.11 7.69
C MET A 135 -5.19 -5.06 8.53
N TYR A 136 -4.53 -4.10 7.88
CA TYR A 136 -3.82 -3.00 8.52
C TYR A 136 -4.74 -2.20 9.44
N HIS A 137 -5.89 -1.75 8.92
CA HIS A 137 -6.83 -0.96 9.71
C HIS A 137 -7.56 -1.78 10.78
N LEU A 138 -7.79 -3.07 10.54
CA LEU A 138 -8.34 -3.98 11.54
C LEU A 138 -7.38 -4.14 12.72
N LEU A 139 -6.09 -4.38 12.45
CA LEU A 139 -5.08 -4.48 13.49
C LEU A 139 -4.93 -3.16 14.26
N LEU A 140 -4.88 -2.03 13.56
CA LEU A 140 -4.83 -0.72 14.22
C LEU A 140 -6.04 -0.47 15.12
N LEU A 141 -7.25 -0.80 14.66
CA LEU A 141 -8.47 -0.67 15.46
C LEU A 141 -8.46 -1.56 16.71
N THR A 142 -7.82 -2.73 16.65
CA THR A 142 -7.68 -3.63 17.81
C THR A 142 -6.60 -3.18 18.80
N LEU A 143 -5.51 -2.60 18.32
CA LEU A 143 -4.34 -2.24 19.12
C LEU A 143 -4.42 -0.82 19.69
N ASN A 144 -5.04 0.10 18.95
CA ASN A 144 -5.20 1.49 19.34
C ASN A 144 -6.65 1.93 19.11
N ARG A 145 -7.28 2.52 20.14
CA ARG A 145 -8.64 3.05 20.06
C ARG A 145 -8.68 4.51 19.60
N GLU A 146 -7.56 5.07 19.18
CA GLU A 146 -7.53 6.34 18.46
C GLU A 146 -8.15 6.17 17.07
N ASN A 147 -8.77 7.22 16.55
CA ASN A 147 -9.26 7.26 15.16
C ASN A 147 -10.21 6.12 14.74
N VAL A 148 -11.02 5.59 15.69
CA VAL A 148 -12.00 4.51 15.43
C VAL A 148 -12.81 4.75 14.17
N LEU A 149 -13.40 5.94 14.02
CA LEU A 149 -14.25 6.26 12.86
C LEU A 149 -13.47 6.20 11.54
N TYR A 150 -12.26 6.75 11.51
CA TYR A 150 -11.38 6.68 10.33
C TYR A 150 -11.03 5.23 9.96
N HIS A 151 -10.63 4.41 10.94
CA HIS A 151 -10.31 3.00 10.69
C HIS A 151 -11.53 2.18 10.27
N SER A 152 -12.69 2.38 10.91
CA SER A 152 -13.94 1.71 10.54
C SER A 152 -14.39 2.05 9.12
N LEU A 153 -14.33 3.33 8.72
CA LEU A 153 -14.66 3.74 7.35
C LEU A 153 -13.72 3.09 6.32
N ASN A 154 -12.42 3.05 6.59
CA ASN A 154 -11.45 2.38 5.72
C ASN A 154 -11.73 0.89 5.58
N ILE A 155 -12.04 0.20 6.67
CA ILE A 155 -12.37 -1.23 6.65
C ILE A 155 -13.63 -1.47 5.82
N VAL A 156 -14.71 -0.74 6.08
CA VAL A 156 -15.98 -0.89 5.37
C VAL A 156 -15.79 -0.64 3.87
N LEU A 157 -15.13 0.47 3.51
CA LEU A 157 -14.83 0.80 2.12
C LEU A 157 -14.06 -0.33 1.43
N ASN A 158 -12.93 -0.75 1.99
CA ASN A 158 -12.09 -1.76 1.36
C ASN A 158 -12.76 -3.14 1.31
N ILE A 159 -13.61 -3.51 2.28
CA ILE A 159 -14.41 -4.74 2.21
C ILE A 159 -15.42 -4.66 1.06
N VAL A 160 -16.18 -3.57 0.94
CA VAL A 160 -17.16 -3.38 -0.13
C VAL A 160 -16.47 -3.44 -1.49
N LEU A 161 -15.33 -2.78 -1.64
CA LEU A 161 -14.55 -2.77 -2.89
C LEU A 161 -13.93 -4.13 -3.19
N SER A 162 -13.45 -4.83 -2.17
CA SER A 162 -12.95 -6.21 -2.28
C SER A 162 -14.05 -7.13 -2.83
N LEU A 163 -15.25 -7.10 -2.24
CA LEU A 163 -16.41 -7.87 -2.72
C LEU A 163 -16.77 -7.51 -4.17
N TYR A 164 -16.76 -6.22 -4.52
CA TYR A 164 -17.02 -5.77 -5.88
C TYR A 164 -15.97 -6.28 -6.88
N CYS A 165 -14.68 -6.16 -6.58
CA CYS A 165 -13.59 -6.66 -7.43
C CYS A 165 -13.64 -8.18 -7.57
N TYR A 166 -13.86 -8.91 -6.48
CA TYR A 166 -13.86 -10.37 -6.50
C TYR A 166 -15.09 -10.97 -7.17
N THR A 167 -16.25 -10.30 -7.19
CA THR A 167 -17.44 -10.83 -7.88
C THR A 167 -17.34 -10.72 -9.40
N ARG A 168 -16.51 -9.83 -9.93
CA ARG A 168 -16.28 -9.67 -11.38
C ARG A 168 -15.22 -10.65 -11.90
N LYS A 169 -15.54 -11.35 -12.99
CA LYS A 169 -14.59 -12.21 -13.74
C LYS A 169 -13.67 -11.41 -14.66
N LYS A 170 -14.13 -10.26 -15.15
CA LYS A 170 -13.31 -9.35 -15.97
C LYS A 170 -12.52 -8.39 -15.07
N PRO A 171 -11.32 -7.96 -15.49
CA PRO A 171 -10.58 -6.93 -14.78
C PRO A 171 -11.45 -5.66 -14.68
N VAL A 172 -11.42 -5.03 -13.51
CA VAL A 172 -12.15 -3.78 -13.30
C VAL A 172 -11.49 -2.71 -14.15
N PHE A 173 -12.29 -1.73 -14.63
CA PHE A 173 -11.74 -0.50 -15.17
C PHE A 173 -10.93 0.21 -14.09
N LEU A 174 -9.64 -0.08 -14.08
CA LEU A 174 -8.69 0.31 -13.04
C LEU A 174 -8.73 1.82 -12.79
N SER A 175 -8.78 2.61 -13.87
CA SER A 175 -8.86 4.07 -13.86
C SER A 175 -10.10 4.55 -13.11
N ARG A 176 -11.30 4.19 -13.56
CA ARG A 176 -12.57 4.59 -12.94
C ARG A 176 -12.66 4.17 -11.48
N PHE A 177 -12.17 2.97 -11.16
CA PHE A 177 -12.11 2.48 -9.80
C PHE A 177 -11.21 3.35 -8.92
N MET A 178 -10.00 3.65 -9.38
CA MET A 178 -9.02 4.47 -8.66
C MET A 178 -9.47 5.91 -8.48
N ILE A 179 -10.22 6.46 -9.44
CA ILE A 179 -10.84 7.80 -9.33
C ILE A 179 -11.80 7.81 -8.14
N TRP A 180 -12.78 6.91 -8.10
CA TRP A 180 -13.75 6.83 -7.00
C TRP A 180 -13.08 6.51 -5.66
N TYR A 181 -12.12 5.58 -5.66
CA TYR A 181 -11.35 5.27 -4.46
C TYR A 181 -10.65 6.52 -3.89
N SER A 182 -9.99 7.30 -4.75
CA SER A 182 -9.28 8.51 -4.35
C SER A 182 -10.22 9.57 -3.78
N VAL A 183 -11.36 9.82 -4.42
CA VAL A 183 -12.36 10.78 -3.93
C VAL A 183 -12.90 10.37 -2.56
N ILE A 184 -13.26 9.11 -2.39
CA ILE A 184 -13.77 8.60 -1.12
C ILE A 184 -12.67 8.70 -0.05
N MET A 185 -11.43 8.34 -0.37
CA MET A 185 -10.31 8.42 0.58
C MET A 185 -10.01 9.84 1.04
N ILE A 186 -10.10 10.84 0.16
CA ILE A 186 -9.99 12.27 0.56
C ILE A 186 -11.06 12.61 1.61
N GLY A 187 -12.29 12.15 1.40
CA GLY A 187 -13.41 12.31 2.34
C GLY A 187 -13.18 11.59 3.66
N VAL A 188 -12.79 10.31 3.61
CA VAL A 188 -12.50 9.49 4.79
C VAL A 188 -11.37 10.09 5.62
N SER A 189 -10.33 10.66 5.02
CA SER A 189 -9.23 11.31 5.74
C SER A 189 -9.67 12.49 6.62
N PHE A 190 -10.83 13.11 6.37
CA PHE A 190 -11.35 14.16 7.28
C PHE A 190 -11.82 13.59 8.63
N ALA A 191 -12.09 12.29 8.73
CA ALA A 191 -12.46 11.61 9.97
C ALA A 191 -11.27 11.37 10.93
N GLU A 192 -10.04 11.58 10.46
CA GLU A 192 -8.84 11.43 11.28
C GLU A 192 -8.79 12.53 12.35
N LYS A 193 -8.72 12.14 13.63
CA LYS A 193 -8.46 13.03 14.75
C LYS A 193 -6.98 13.40 14.78
N ASP A 194 -6.69 14.59 15.29
CA ASP A 194 -5.33 15.14 15.38
C ASP A 194 -4.59 15.22 14.05
N ARG A 195 -5.34 15.38 12.95
CA ARG A 195 -4.80 15.51 11.61
C ARG A 195 -3.81 16.68 11.52
N THR A 196 -2.63 16.40 10.97
CA THR A 196 -1.63 17.44 10.74
C THR A 196 -1.86 18.12 9.40
N PHE A 197 -2.14 19.41 9.45
CA PHE A 197 -2.33 20.22 8.26
C PHE A 197 -0.99 20.45 7.56
N PHE A 198 -0.99 20.25 6.25
CA PHE A 198 0.17 20.47 5.40
C PHE A 198 -0.02 21.74 4.56
N VAL A 199 -0.95 21.73 3.61
CA VAL A 199 -1.17 22.84 2.66
C VAL A 199 -2.68 23.11 2.56
N PHE A 200 -3.09 24.37 2.69
CA PHE A 200 -4.50 24.82 2.61
C PHE A 200 -5.49 24.01 3.48
N GLY A 201 -5.05 23.53 4.65
CA GLY A 201 -5.89 22.72 5.53
C GLY A 201 -6.05 21.25 5.12
N PHE A 202 -5.34 20.80 4.07
CA PHE A 202 -5.26 19.39 3.69
C PHE A 202 -4.06 18.70 4.34
N THR A 203 -4.22 17.42 4.65
CA THR A 203 -3.13 16.56 5.13
C THR A 203 -2.28 16.06 3.95
N LYS A 204 -1.06 15.57 4.24
CA LYS A 204 -0.21 14.93 3.22
C LYS A 204 -0.94 13.77 2.51
N VAL A 205 -1.68 12.96 3.27
CA VAL A 205 -2.44 11.81 2.77
C VAL A 205 -3.53 12.26 1.79
N GLN A 206 -4.26 13.32 2.13
CA GLN A 206 -5.28 13.89 1.23
C GLN A 206 -4.67 14.42 -0.07
N MET A 207 -3.52 15.09 0.02
CA MET A 207 -2.81 15.60 -1.16
C MET A 207 -2.36 14.46 -2.08
N ILE A 208 -1.89 13.34 -1.52
CA ILE A 208 -1.52 12.16 -2.30
C ILE A 208 -2.73 11.60 -3.05
N TYR A 209 -3.87 11.42 -2.38
CA TYR A 209 -5.08 10.96 -3.04
C TYR A 209 -5.61 11.95 -4.08
N PHE A 210 -5.45 13.25 -3.86
CA PHE A 210 -5.80 14.26 -4.84
C PHE A 210 -4.92 14.18 -6.10
N ILE A 211 -3.61 13.98 -5.95
CA ILE A 211 -2.70 13.76 -7.07
C ILE A 211 -3.06 12.48 -7.83
N LEU A 212 -3.33 11.38 -7.10
CA LEU A 212 -3.76 10.11 -7.71
C LEU A 212 -5.07 10.28 -8.48
N PHE A 213 -6.04 11.01 -7.93
CA PHE A 213 -7.30 11.33 -8.62
C PHE A 213 -7.04 12.01 -9.98
N ILE A 214 -6.19 13.04 -10.01
CA ILE A 214 -5.85 13.75 -11.26
C ILE A 214 -5.18 12.82 -12.26
N ILE A 215 -4.20 12.02 -11.82
CA ILE A 215 -3.48 11.08 -12.68
C ILE A 215 -4.44 10.07 -13.31
N PHE A 216 -5.31 9.44 -12.50
CA PHE A 216 -6.23 8.43 -13.02
C PHE A 216 -7.35 9.02 -13.86
N LEU A 217 -7.79 10.25 -13.59
CA LEU A 217 -8.73 10.98 -14.45
C LEU A 217 -8.12 11.25 -15.83
N TRP A 218 -6.85 11.65 -15.86
CA TRP A 218 -6.14 11.88 -17.12
C TRP A 218 -5.94 10.57 -17.90
N ILE A 219 -5.59 9.47 -17.22
CA ILE A 219 -5.50 8.14 -17.84
C ILE A 219 -6.87 7.69 -18.39
N ASP A 220 -7.96 7.87 -17.65
CA ASP A 220 -9.31 7.46 -18.09
C ASP A 220 -9.72 8.21 -19.36
N THR A 221 -9.51 9.53 -19.38
CA THR A 221 -9.83 10.38 -20.54
C THR A 221 -8.98 10.06 -21.76
N ALA A 222 -7.68 9.75 -21.58
CA ALA A 222 -6.81 9.31 -22.66
C ALA A 222 -7.25 7.96 -23.25
N LEU A 223 -7.56 6.98 -22.40
CA LEU A 223 -8.03 5.66 -22.83
C LEU A 223 -9.39 5.71 -23.53
N ASP A 224 -10.30 6.57 -23.09
CA ASP A 224 -11.60 6.74 -23.73
C ASP A 224 -11.49 7.50 -25.07
N LYS A 225 -10.45 8.30 -25.27
CA LYS A 225 -10.15 8.95 -26.56
C LYS A 225 -9.66 7.94 -27.60
N GLU A 226 -8.68 7.10 -27.26
CA GLU A 226 -8.13 6.08 -28.17
C GLU A 226 -9.23 5.14 -28.68
N ARG A 227 -10.15 4.72 -27.81
CA ARG A 227 -11.28 3.85 -28.21
C ARG A 227 -12.27 4.49 -29.18
N ARG A 228 -12.42 5.81 -29.14
CA ARG A 228 -13.30 6.52 -30.08
C ARG A 228 -12.63 6.62 -31.44
N GLU A 229 -11.32 6.79 -31.49
CA GLU A 229 -10.55 6.84 -32.73
C GLU A 229 -10.47 5.46 -33.41
N GLU A 230 -10.41 4.36 -32.66
CA GLU A 230 -10.45 2.99 -33.22
C GLU A 230 -11.84 2.56 -33.72
N ALA A 231 -12.91 3.26 -33.31
CA ALA A 231 -14.29 2.93 -33.66
C ALA A 231 -14.81 3.71 -34.90
N HIS A 232 -14.00 4.61 -35.46
CA HIS A 232 -14.29 5.41 -36.65
C HIS A 232 -13.34 5.05 -37.80
#